data_AF-A0A917A4K2-F1
#
_entry.id   AF-A0A917A4K2-F1
#
_cell.length_a   1.000
_cell.length_b   1.000
_cell.length_c   1.000
_cell.angle_alpha   90.00
_cell.angle_beta   90.00
_cell.angle_gamma   90.00
#
_symmetry.space_group_name_H-M   'P 1'
#
loop_
_entity.id
_entity.type
_entity.pdbx_description
1 polymer ?
#
loop_
_entity_poly.entity_id
_entity_poly.type
_entity_poly.pdbx_seq_one_letter_code
_entity_poly.pdbx_strand_id
1 'polypeptide(L)'
;MTYLTQDEFVEMGFDEVTDFDKLGKRAKIAIDLYTNGFYNEVKFEEDIDYRKKAVKLAMAFQIAYLDVSGVMTADDKQSMTSLSIGRTKIDYGRSYQGVAGQLFNLSLDAENALKQAGFSLIVGVDYDR
;
A
#
# COMPACT_ATOMS: atom_id res chain seq x y z
N MET A 1 11.53 -6.75 -10.64
CA MET A 1 10.26 -7.47 -10.75
C MET A 1 9.24 -6.85 -9.81
N THR A 2 7.98 -6.83 -10.24
CA THR A 2 6.80 -6.45 -9.47
C THR A 2 6.35 -7.69 -8.69
N TYR A 3 5.93 -7.58 -7.43
CA TYR A 3 5.57 -8.74 -6.59
C TYR A 3 4.30 -9.50 -7.02
N LEU A 4 3.62 -9.04 -8.08
CA LEU A 4 2.30 -9.47 -8.54
C LEU A 4 2.24 -9.30 -10.06
N THR A 5 1.66 -10.27 -10.76
CA THR A 5 1.35 -10.18 -12.19
C THR A 5 -0.08 -9.71 -12.42
N GLN A 6 -0.39 -9.26 -13.64
CA GLN A 6 -1.76 -8.85 -13.99
C GLN A 6 -2.75 -10.02 -13.87
N ASP A 7 -2.32 -11.24 -14.23
CA ASP A 7 -3.15 -12.44 -14.08
C ASP A 7 -3.51 -12.71 -12.62
N GLU A 8 -2.52 -12.66 -11.71
CA GLU A 8 -2.75 -12.83 -10.27
C GLU A 8 -3.65 -11.73 -9.69
N PHE A 9 -3.58 -10.53 -10.23
CA PHE A 9 -4.42 -9.40 -9.82
C PHE A 9 -5.90 -9.63 -10.17
N VAL A 10 -6.19 -10.14 -11.38
CA VAL A 10 -7.55 -10.49 -11.81
C VAL A 10 -8.06 -11.71 -11.06
N GLU A 11 -7.22 -12.72 -10.81
CA GLU A 11 -7.58 -13.91 -10.01
C GLU A 11 -7.98 -13.55 -8.56
N MET A 12 -7.41 -12.49 -8.00
CA MET A 12 -7.78 -11.97 -6.69
C MET A 12 -9.14 -11.24 -6.67
N GLY A 13 -9.78 -11.05 -7.82
CA GLY A 13 -11.10 -10.44 -7.96
C GLY A 13 -11.09 -8.94 -8.15
N PHE A 14 -9.96 -8.35 -8.57
CA PHE A 14 -9.87 -6.94 -8.93
C PHE A 14 -10.15 -6.71 -10.43
N ASP A 15 -10.73 -5.57 -10.76
CA ASP A 15 -11.05 -5.18 -12.14
C ASP A 15 -9.78 -4.92 -12.96
N GLU A 16 -9.73 -5.39 -14.21
CA GLU A 16 -8.57 -5.21 -15.07
C GLU A 16 -8.21 -3.73 -15.27
N VAL A 17 -6.94 -3.38 -15.08
CA VAL A 17 -6.46 -1.99 -15.16
C VAL A 17 -5.60 -1.78 -16.39
N THR A 18 -5.94 -0.76 -17.19
CA THR A 18 -5.27 -0.44 -18.46
C THR A 18 -3.78 -0.08 -18.30
N ASP A 19 -3.41 0.57 -17.19
CA ASP A 19 -2.04 1.07 -16.91
C ASP A 19 -1.30 0.25 -15.84
N PHE A 20 -1.55 -1.07 -15.76
CA PHE A 20 -1.05 -1.95 -14.70
C PHE A 20 0.47 -1.83 -14.43
N ASP A 21 1.31 -1.79 -15.46
CA ASP A 21 2.78 -1.71 -15.27
C ASP A 21 3.22 -0.40 -14.60
N LYS A 22 2.60 0.73 -14.99
CA LYS A 22 2.91 2.05 -14.44
C LYS A 22 2.41 2.17 -13.00
N LEU A 23 1.19 1.71 -12.74
CA LEU A 23 0.60 1.71 -11.41
C LEU A 23 1.31 0.73 -10.48
N GLY A 24 1.68 -0.45 -10.98
CA GLY A 24 2.44 -1.46 -10.25
C GLY A 24 3.82 -0.95 -9.82
N LYS A 25 4.52 -0.19 -10.67
CA LYS A 25 5.79 0.46 -10.28
C LYS A 25 5.60 1.46 -9.14
N ARG A 26 4.53 2.27 -9.18
CA ARG A 26 4.22 3.23 -8.10
C ARG A 26 3.79 2.54 -6.81
N ALA A 27 2.94 1.52 -6.93
CA ALA A 27 2.49 0.71 -5.82
C ALA A 27 3.66 0.02 -5.11
N LYS A 28 4.61 -0.52 -5.89
CA LYS A 28 5.84 -1.10 -5.37
C LYS A 28 6.65 -0.09 -4.55
N ILE A 29 6.85 1.12 -5.06
CA ILE A 29 7.60 2.16 -4.32
C ILE A 29 6.95 2.46 -2.97
N ALA A 30 5.62 2.58 -2.92
CA ALA A 30 4.89 2.83 -1.68
C ALA A 30 5.06 1.69 -0.66
N ILE A 31 4.98 0.43 -1.11
CA ILE A 31 5.15 -0.76 -0.27
C ILE A 31 6.60 -0.92 0.19
N ASP A 32 7.56 -0.72 -0.71
CA ASP A 32 8.98 -0.80 -0.37
C ASP A 32 9.34 0.29 0.66
N LEU A 33 8.83 1.52 0.52
CA LEU A 33 9.02 2.55 1.55
C LEU A 33 8.39 2.16 2.89
N TYR A 34 7.14 1.66 2.87
CA TYR A 34 6.45 1.23 4.09
C TYR A 34 7.18 0.11 4.83
N THR A 35 7.77 -0.83 4.09
CA THR A 35 8.52 -1.98 4.62
C THR A 35 10.00 -1.67 4.89
N ASN A 36 10.42 -0.41 4.80
CA ASN A 36 11.82 0.02 4.92
C ASN A 36 12.77 -0.71 3.95
N GLY A 37 12.28 -1.10 2.77
CA GLY A 37 13.07 -1.78 1.75
C GLY A 37 13.48 -3.21 2.13
N PHE A 38 12.71 -3.88 3.00
CA PHE A 38 13.00 -5.25 3.47
C PHE A 38 13.37 -6.23 2.32
N TYR A 39 12.63 -6.16 1.20
CA TYR A 39 12.86 -7.02 0.04
C TYR A 39 13.99 -6.58 -0.90
N ASN A 40 14.73 -5.52 -0.56
CA ASN A 40 16.00 -5.19 -1.22
C ASN A 40 17.13 -6.10 -0.73
N GLU A 41 17.05 -6.52 0.54
CA GLU A 41 18.05 -7.40 1.16
C GLU A 41 17.61 -8.86 1.17
N VAL A 42 16.31 -9.10 1.30
CA VAL A 42 15.71 -10.46 1.34
C VAL A 42 15.04 -10.79 0.01
N LYS A 43 15.32 -11.99 -0.54
CA LYS A 43 14.61 -12.45 -1.74
C LYS A 43 13.15 -12.73 -1.39
N PHE A 44 12.25 -12.09 -2.14
CA PHE A 44 10.81 -12.25 -1.97
C PHE A 44 10.35 -13.72 -2.03
N GLU A 45 10.96 -14.54 -2.89
CA GLU A 45 10.59 -15.96 -3.05
C GLU A 45 10.92 -16.83 -1.83
N GLU A 46 11.98 -16.48 -1.10
CA GLU A 46 12.46 -17.21 0.08
C GLU A 46 11.68 -16.82 1.36
N ASP A 47 10.80 -15.83 1.28
CA ASP A 47 9.96 -15.41 2.41
C ASP A 47 8.77 -16.35 2.65
N ILE A 48 8.21 -16.28 3.85
CA ILE A 48 7.11 -17.10 4.33
C ILE A 48 5.86 -16.81 3.48
N ASP A 49 5.15 -17.87 3.07
CA ASP A 49 3.95 -17.77 2.23
C ASP A 49 2.89 -16.79 2.75
N TYR A 50 2.74 -16.70 4.07
CA TYR A 50 1.84 -15.75 4.71
C TYR A 50 2.20 -14.29 4.39
N ARG A 51 3.48 -13.91 4.50
CA ARG A 51 3.95 -12.56 4.18
C ARG A 51 3.88 -12.26 2.70
N LYS A 52 4.28 -13.23 1.85
CA LYS A 52 4.16 -13.09 0.39
C LYS A 52 2.72 -12.81 -0.04
N LYS A 53 1.74 -13.54 0.50
CA LYS A 53 0.31 -13.33 0.22
C LYS A 53 -0.14 -11.93 0.65
N ALA A 54 0.28 -11.47 1.82
CA ALA A 54 -0.07 -10.14 2.31
C ALA A 54 0.54 -9.01 1.45
N VAL A 55 1.79 -9.16 1.00
CA VAL A 55 2.44 -8.18 0.12
C VAL A 55 1.76 -8.14 -1.25
N LYS A 56 1.42 -9.30 -1.81
CA LYS A 56 0.65 -9.40 -3.05
C LYS A 56 -0.71 -8.71 -2.92
N LEU A 57 -1.44 -8.99 -1.85
CA LEU A 57 -2.74 -8.38 -1.56
C LEU A 57 -2.62 -6.87 -1.35
N ALA A 58 -1.62 -6.42 -0.61
CA ALA A 58 -1.34 -5.00 -0.42
C ALA A 58 -1.04 -4.29 -1.75
N MET A 59 -0.34 -4.96 -2.65
CA MET A 59 -0.08 -4.42 -3.99
C MET A 59 -1.34 -4.31 -4.83
N ALA A 60 -2.22 -5.32 -4.77
CA ALA A 60 -3.50 -5.27 -5.46
C ALA A 60 -4.37 -4.10 -4.95
N PHE A 61 -4.52 -3.95 -3.64
CA PHE A 61 -5.23 -2.81 -3.05
C PHE A 61 -4.63 -1.47 -3.45
N GLN A 62 -3.29 -1.38 -3.49
CA GLN A 62 -2.61 -0.15 -3.86
C GLN A 62 -2.83 0.19 -5.34
N ILE A 63 -2.77 -0.78 -6.26
CA ILE A 63 -3.03 -0.55 -7.69
C ILE A 63 -4.47 -0.08 -7.90
N ALA A 64 -5.45 -0.76 -7.28
CA ALA A 64 -6.85 -0.39 -7.36
C ALA A 64 -7.11 1.02 -6.78
N TYR A 65 -6.45 1.36 -5.66
CA TYR A 65 -6.55 2.69 -5.07
C TYR A 65 -5.99 3.77 -6.02
N LEU A 66 -4.82 3.55 -6.63
CA LEU A 66 -4.23 4.51 -7.56
C LEU A 66 -5.11 4.71 -8.81
N ASP A 67 -5.70 3.63 -9.33
CA ASP A 67 -6.59 3.67 -10.48
C ASP A 67 -7.89 4.45 -10.18
N VAL A 68 -8.55 4.12 -9.07
CA VAL A 68 -9.83 4.75 -8.70
C VAL A 68 -9.67 6.18 -8.20
N SER A 69 -8.62 6.47 -7.41
CA SER A 69 -8.45 7.79 -6.79
C SER A 69 -7.75 8.80 -7.71
N GLY A 70 -6.97 8.34 -8.69
CA GLY A 70 -6.11 9.21 -9.50
C GLY A 70 -4.93 9.83 -8.71
N VAL A 71 -4.76 9.50 -7.42
CA VAL A 71 -3.74 10.08 -6.54
C VAL A 71 -2.42 9.37 -6.71
N MET A 72 -1.48 9.99 -7.44
CA MET A 72 -0.26 9.31 -7.86
C MET A 72 0.92 9.53 -6.92
N THR A 73 0.85 10.54 -6.05
CA THR A 73 1.92 10.91 -5.11
C THR A 73 1.41 11.27 -3.72
N ALA A 74 2.31 11.26 -2.73
CA ALA A 74 1.98 11.70 -1.37
C ALA A 74 1.61 13.18 -1.32
N ASP A 75 2.24 14.01 -2.16
CA ASP A 75 1.91 15.44 -2.30
C ASP A 75 0.50 15.63 -2.85
N ASP A 76 0.12 14.86 -3.88
CA ASP A 76 -1.27 14.86 -4.37
C ASP A 76 -2.23 14.53 -3.23
N LYS A 77 -1.93 13.49 -2.44
CA LYS A 77 -2.74 13.07 -1.29
C LYS A 77 -2.86 14.15 -0.21
N GLN A 78 -1.79 14.88 0.08
CA GLN A 78 -1.78 15.98 1.05
C GLN A 78 -2.54 17.22 0.55
N SER A 79 -2.49 17.49 -0.76
CA SER A 79 -3.23 18.59 -1.37
C SER A 79 -4.73 18.32 -1.46
N MET A 80 -5.14 17.05 -1.39
CA MET A 80 -6.55 16.65 -1.41
C MET A 80 -7.21 16.81 -0.04
N THR A 81 -8.17 17.72 0.05
CA THR A 81 -8.94 17.96 1.29
C THR A 81 -9.97 16.84 1.57
N SER A 82 -10.49 16.17 0.55
CA SER A 82 -11.42 15.05 0.69
C SER A 82 -11.48 14.18 -0.57
N LEU A 83 -11.63 12.86 -0.42
CA LEU A 83 -11.89 11.89 -1.50
C LEU A 83 -13.23 11.18 -1.28
N SER A 84 -14.04 11.03 -2.32
CA SER A 84 -15.22 10.15 -2.31
C SER A 84 -14.98 8.97 -3.25
N ILE A 85 -14.88 7.77 -2.68
CA ILE A 85 -14.74 6.51 -3.41
C ILE A 85 -16.07 5.76 -3.27
N GLY A 86 -16.86 5.76 -4.35
CA GLY A 86 -18.21 5.17 -4.35
C GLY A 86 -19.12 5.82 -3.30
N ARG A 87 -19.57 5.03 -2.31
CA ARG A 87 -20.41 5.51 -1.18
C ARG A 87 -19.59 6.05 0.00
N THR A 88 -18.27 5.88 -0.02
CA THR A 88 -17.41 6.19 1.11
C THR A 88 -16.74 7.53 0.88
N LYS A 89 -16.92 8.47 1.81
CA LYS A 89 -16.26 9.78 1.80
C LYS A 89 -15.19 9.83 2.88
N ILE A 90 -13.98 10.24 2.50
CA ILE A 90 -12.84 10.44 3.39
C ILE A 90 -12.52 11.93 3.38
N ASP A 91 -12.67 12.60 4.53
CA ASP A 91 -12.25 13.99 4.73
C ASP A 91 -10.85 14.00 5.38
N TYR A 92 -9.87 14.60 4.70
CA TYR A 92 -8.48 14.73 5.15
C TYR A 92 -8.19 16.07 5.85
N GLY A 93 -9.19 16.96 5.96
CA GLY A 93 -9.08 18.35 6.45
C GLY A 93 -8.65 18.53 7.91
N ARG A 94 -8.27 17.47 8.61
CA ARG A 94 -7.71 17.54 9.97
C ARG A 94 -6.42 16.74 9.97
N SER A 95 -5.29 17.45 10.04
CA SER A 95 -3.92 16.95 10.15
C SER A 95 -3.85 15.69 11.02
N TYR A 96 -3.94 14.52 10.35
CA TYR A 96 -3.91 13.21 10.99
C TYR A 96 -2.44 12.83 11.18
N GLN A 97 -1.81 13.40 12.22
CA GLN A 97 -0.39 13.25 12.58
C GLN A 97 0.02 11.83 13.02
N GLY A 98 -0.63 10.76 12.55
CA GLY A 98 -0.49 9.43 13.19
C GLY A 98 -0.61 8.18 12.33
N VAL A 99 -0.75 8.27 11.00
CA VAL A 99 -0.79 7.06 10.15
C VAL A 99 0.47 7.02 9.31
N ALA A 100 1.40 6.13 9.66
CA ALA A 100 2.68 5.97 8.94
C ALA A 100 2.48 5.76 7.43
N GLY A 101 1.36 5.15 7.00
CA GLY A 101 1.01 4.99 5.58
C GLY A 101 0.72 6.29 4.81
N GLN A 102 0.38 7.41 5.48
CA GLN A 102 0.16 8.70 4.80
C GLN A 102 1.47 9.31 4.28
N LEU A 103 2.61 9.04 4.93
CA LEU A 103 3.92 9.51 4.45
C LEU A 103 4.34 8.82 3.15
N PHE A 104 3.85 7.60 2.91
CA PHE A 104 4.32 6.72 1.83
C PHE A 104 3.33 6.58 0.67
N ASN A 105 2.30 7.45 0.61
CA ASN A 105 1.20 7.35 -0.34
C ASN A 105 0.52 5.96 -0.36
N LEU A 106 0.45 5.28 0.78
CA LEU A 106 -0.15 3.94 0.88
C LEU A 106 -1.65 4.04 1.17
N SER A 107 -2.45 3.18 0.55
CA SER A 107 -3.87 3.02 0.87
C SER A 107 -4.05 2.37 2.25
N LEU A 108 -5.17 2.67 2.91
CA LEU A 108 -5.45 2.13 4.25
C LEU A 108 -5.60 0.60 4.22
N ASP A 109 -6.19 0.06 3.16
CA ASP A 109 -6.38 -1.39 2.99
C ASP A 109 -5.05 -2.11 2.79
N ALA A 110 -4.14 -1.53 1.98
CA ALA A 110 -2.79 -2.04 1.82
C ALA A 110 -1.99 -1.98 3.13
N GLU A 111 -2.13 -0.90 3.90
CA GLU A 111 -1.51 -0.77 5.22
C GLU A 111 -1.99 -1.85 6.20
N ASN A 112 -3.30 -2.10 6.24
CA ASN A 112 -3.89 -3.12 7.10
C ASN A 112 -3.38 -4.52 6.74
N ALA A 113 -3.30 -4.85 5.45
CA ALA A 113 -2.76 -6.12 4.98
C ALA A 113 -1.28 -6.31 5.41
N LEU A 114 -0.46 -5.27 5.26
CA LEU A 114 0.95 -5.30 5.66
C LEU A 114 1.13 -5.39 7.18
N LYS A 115 0.32 -4.66 7.96
CA LYS A 115 0.29 -4.75 9.43
C LYS A 115 -0.05 -6.15 9.92
N GLN A 116 -1.05 -6.78 9.30
CA GLN A 116 -1.44 -8.15 9.63
C GLN A 116 -0.30 -9.15 9.40
N ALA A 117 0.57 -8.88 8.42
CA ALA A 117 1.74 -9.69 8.12
C ALA A 117 2.99 -9.40 8.98
N GLY A 118 2.91 -8.40 9.87
CA GLY A 118 4.01 -8.01 10.74
C GLY A 118 5.00 -7.04 10.11
N PHE A 119 4.64 -6.37 9.01
CA PHE A 119 5.43 -5.28 8.42
C PHE A 119 5.21 -3.93 9.11
N SER A 120 4.47 -3.89 10.21
CA SER A 120 4.31 -2.66 10.98
C SER A 120 5.70 -2.13 11.33
N LEU A 121 5.94 -0.84 11.09
CA LEU A 121 7.04 -0.12 11.73
C LEU A 121 7.06 -0.57 13.19
N ILE A 122 8.21 -1.04 13.65
CA ILE A 122 8.46 -1.36 15.05
C ILE A 122 7.97 -0.14 15.84
N VAL A 123 6.78 -0.24 16.43
CA VAL A 123 6.32 0.76 17.39
C VAL A 123 7.28 0.54 18.54
N GLY A 124 8.22 1.47 18.72
CA GLY A 124 9.15 1.40 19.84
C GLY A 124 8.34 1.10 21.09
N VAL A 125 8.63 -0.03 21.74
CA VAL A 125 8.04 -0.33 23.05
C VAL A 125 8.64 0.72 23.97
N ASP A 126 7.85 1.72 24.32
CA ASP A 126 8.23 2.69 25.33
C ASP A 126 8.25 1.92 26.66
N TYR A 127 9.44 1.53 27.10
CA TYR A 127 9.61 1.00 28.44
C TYR A 127 9.54 2.21 29.37
N ASP A 128 8.41 2.34 30.06
CA ASP A 128 8.26 3.27 31.18
C ASP A 128 9.43 3.05 32.13
N ARG A 129 10.21 4.11 32.39
CA ARG A 129 11.52 4.04 33.07
C ARG A 129 11.42 4.50 34.51
#